data_AF-A0A1I7UUS1-F1
#
_entry.id   AF-A0A1I7UUS1-F1
#
_cell.length_a   1.000
_cell.length_b   1.000
_cell.length_c   1.000
_cell.angle_alpha   90.00
_cell.angle_beta   90.00
_cell.angle_gamma   90.00
#
_symmetry.space_group_name_H-M   'P 1'
#
loop_
_entity.id
_entity.type
_entity.pdbx_description
1 polymer ?
#
loop_
_entity_poly.entity_id
_entity_poly.type
_entity_poly.pdbx_seq_one_letter_code
_entity_poly.pdbx_strand_id
1 'polypeptide(L)'
;MGSVRKREIVEFTGIRTYFFANLALYADFNEEILFNQPENANPVAAYIFGASDVKPSENEILDVLVPENADAEAIFTGMDACLALGFIPKFKALSLRQKSHDLSYALENGGLQRIARMSRLRKESGILWILIKILMAENDEKRFDSILDLCHLDLDFDALVLIKILGLETEENREEVEIIKGNVMERMGRKELVDLMKNEPKDEFTRLLTVYPIEESAKKLVAHLIDLFPSSDDNDVESEISKRRITCQLVFLLARAIASGNIHVAKQMNNWIPEGIRKEMFPGIQMSRVETALELVDLAMKNSSSIILPEMQILENTWSRRAIITILDTFRFAITQKIFGDDFHVDLKNIIGVVEKLENAIRNTQKSLENYKIVEESGSEEEFDVTQTPSEPESIPEILEKMAEKLRAMTPEQLEKKPAGLKIQVQ
;
A
#
# COMPACT_ATOMS: atom_id res chain seq x y z
N MET A 1 23.76 -33.25 39.61
CA MET A 1 22.53 -33.10 38.80
C MET A 1 22.28 -31.61 38.67
N GLY A 2 22.51 -31.04 37.49
CA GLY A 2 22.32 -29.60 37.26
C GLY A 2 20.85 -29.21 37.33
N SER A 3 20.58 -27.99 37.78
CA SER A 3 19.26 -27.34 37.70
C SER A 3 18.69 -27.52 36.28
N VAL A 4 17.47 -28.05 36.18
CA VAL A 4 16.76 -28.15 34.90
C VAL A 4 16.39 -26.74 34.48
N ARG A 5 16.97 -26.25 33.38
CA ARG A 5 16.65 -24.96 32.79
C ARG A 5 15.16 -24.89 32.46
N LYS A 6 14.51 -23.78 32.78
CA LYS A 6 13.11 -23.52 32.40
C LYS A 6 13.08 -23.13 30.91
N ARG A 7 12.18 -23.75 30.15
CA ARG A 7 11.89 -23.39 28.75
C ARG A 7 10.60 -22.56 28.78
N GLU A 8 10.70 -21.27 28.49
CA GLU A 8 9.61 -20.31 28.65
C GLU A 8 9.10 -19.81 27.31
N ILE A 9 7.78 -19.88 27.11
CA ILE A 9 7.09 -19.33 25.94
C ILE A 9 6.87 -17.84 26.18
N VAL A 10 7.17 -17.03 25.16
CA VAL A 10 6.97 -15.58 25.17
C VAL A 10 5.94 -15.19 24.11
N GLU A 11 5.40 -13.98 24.22
CA GLU A 11 4.41 -13.45 23.27
C GLU A 11 4.67 -11.99 22.97
N PHE A 12 4.64 -11.63 21.69
CA PHE A 12 4.80 -10.26 21.19
C PHE A 12 3.68 -9.94 20.20
N THR A 13 2.81 -8.98 20.54
CA THR A 13 1.68 -8.55 19.68
C THR A 13 0.84 -9.69 19.08
N GLY A 14 0.55 -10.71 19.89
CA GLY A 14 -0.22 -11.89 19.47
C GLY A 14 0.59 -13.00 18.80
N ILE A 15 1.90 -12.80 18.57
CA ILE A 15 2.83 -13.83 18.12
C ILE A 15 3.41 -14.55 19.33
N ARG A 16 2.88 -15.76 19.61
CA ARG A 16 3.35 -16.63 20.68
C ARG A 16 4.44 -17.59 20.18
N THR A 17 5.60 -17.59 20.83
CA THR A 17 6.80 -18.28 20.35
C THR A 17 7.69 -18.76 21.49
N TYR A 18 8.37 -19.89 21.29
CA TYR A 18 9.52 -20.32 22.08
C TYR A 18 10.81 -20.17 21.27
N PHE A 19 10.87 -20.78 20.09
CA PHE A 19 12.12 -20.91 19.32
C PHE A 19 12.58 -19.60 18.65
N PHE A 20 11.65 -18.71 18.32
CA PHE A 20 11.89 -17.55 17.44
C PHE A 20 11.50 -16.22 18.09
N ALA A 21 11.77 -16.07 19.39
CA ALA A 21 11.47 -14.86 20.16
C ALA A 21 12.00 -13.57 19.50
N ASN A 22 13.24 -13.57 19.03
CA ASN A 22 13.85 -12.40 18.39
C ASN A 22 13.22 -12.08 17.02
N LEU A 23 12.73 -13.09 16.29
CA LEU A 23 12.05 -12.89 15.02
C LEU A 23 10.68 -12.24 15.24
N ALA A 24 9.93 -12.73 16.24
CA ALA A 24 8.66 -12.13 16.64
C ALA A 24 8.85 -10.68 17.11
N LEU A 25 9.88 -10.42 17.92
CA LEU A 25 10.23 -9.08 18.37
C LEU A 25 10.64 -8.16 17.21
N TYR A 26 11.43 -8.67 16.27
CA TYR A 26 11.84 -7.91 15.08
C TYR A 26 10.62 -7.49 14.25
N ALA A 27 9.68 -8.42 14.02
CA ALA A 27 8.47 -8.14 13.26
C ALA A 27 7.60 -7.05 13.92
N ASP A 28 7.50 -7.07 15.25
CA ASP A 28 6.75 -6.06 16.01
C ASP A 28 7.34 -4.64 15.85
N PHE A 29 8.67 -4.52 15.85
CA PHE A 29 9.33 -3.22 15.72
C PHE A 29 9.53 -2.73 14.28
N ASN A 30 9.50 -3.64 13.29
CA ASN A 30 9.89 -3.33 11.90
C ASN A 30 8.77 -3.62 10.89
N GLU A 31 7.51 -3.62 11.33
CA GLU A 31 6.32 -3.81 10.50
C GLU A 31 6.32 -2.90 9.25
N GLU A 32 6.56 -1.59 9.44
CA GLU A 32 6.57 -0.64 8.32
C GLU A 32 7.67 -0.94 7.30
N ILE A 33 8.84 -1.41 7.75
CA ILE A 33 9.96 -1.77 6.88
C ILE A 33 9.62 -3.05 6.11
N LEU A 34 9.09 -4.06 6.79
CA LEU A 34 8.64 -5.30 6.16
C LEU A 34 7.56 -5.06 5.10
N PHE A 35 6.65 -4.12 5.35
CA PHE A 35 5.55 -3.81 4.44
C PHE A 35 5.97 -2.92 3.26
N ASN A 36 6.71 -1.84 3.52
CA ASN A 36 6.99 -0.81 2.51
C ASN A 36 8.34 -1.00 1.80
N GLN A 37 9.34 -1.56 2.49
CA GLN A 37 10.73 -1.65 2.05
C GLN A 37 11.37 -3.01 2.40
N PRO A 38 10.81 -4.13 1.92
CA PRO A 38 11.28 -5.47 2.30
C PRO A 38 12.72 -5.76 1.87
N GLU A 39 13.25 -5.06 0.84
CA GLU A 39 14.66 -5.12 0.46
C GLU A 39 15.62 -4.62 1.55
N ASN A 40 15.15 -3.76 2.46
CA ASN A 40 15.90 -3.23 3.60
C ASN A 40 15.58 -3.98 4.90
N ALA A 41 14.61 -4.89 4.88
CA ALA A 41 14.24 -5.68 6.04
C ALA A 41 15.21 -6.84 6.27
N ASN A 42 15.17 -7.42 7.47
CA ASN A 42 15.90 -8.64 7.74
C ASN A 42 15.42 -9.77 6.79
N PRO A 43 16.32 -10.47 6.08
CA PRO A 43 15.94 -11.48 5.09
C PRO A 43 15.09 -12.62 5.65
N VAL A 44 15.32 -13.02 6.90
CA VAL A 44 14.55 -14.09 7.56
C VAL A 44 13.13 -13.63 7.81
N ALA A 45 12.95 -12.42 8.34
CA ALA A 45 11.63 -11.85 8.56
C ALA A 45 10.89 -11.64 7.24
N ALA A 46 11.54 -11.06 6.23
CA ALA A 46 10.93 -10.87 4.92
C ALA A 46 10.43 -12.20 4.32
N TYR A 47 11.24 -13.27 4.41
CA TYR A 47 10.87 -14.59 3.93
C TYR A 47 9.72 -15.24 4.71
N ILE A 48 9.75 -15.18 6.05
CA ILE A 48 8.73 -15.79 6.91
C ILE A 48 7.37 -15.11 6.72
N PHE A 49 7.34 -13.78 6.76
CA PHE A 49 6.10 -13.00 6.68
C PHE A 49 5.57 -12.80 5.25
N GLY A 50 6.27 -13.31 4.22
CA GLY A 50 5.79 -13.27 2.83
C GLY A 50 6.14 -12.00 2.06
N ALA A 51 7.06 -11.19 2.57
CA ALA A 51 7.53 -9.99 1.88
C ALA A 51 8.64 -10.27 0.83
N SER A 52 9.21 -11.47 0.84
CA SER A 52 10.21 -11.94 -0.13
C SER A 52 10.13 -13.46 -0.29
N ASP A 53 10.34 -13.97 -1.51
CA ASP A 53 10.47 -15.41 -1.79
C ASP A 53 11.92 -15.92 -1.67
N VAL A 54 12.87 -15.01 -1.45
CA VAL A 54 14.29 -15.38 -1.36
C VAL A 54 14.54 -16.09 -0.03
N LYS A 55 14.86 -17.38 -0.10
CA LYS A 55 15.19 -18.18 1.08
C LYS A 55 16.45 -17.63 1.78
N PRO A 56 16.40 -17.34 3.10
CA PRO A 56 17.54 -16.84 3.84
C PRO A 56 18.63 -17.92 3.98
N SER A 57 19.87 -17.48 4.04
CA SER A 57 21.04 -18.31 4.31
C SER A 57 21.10 -18.76 5.77
N GLU A 58 21.87 -19.83 6.04
CA GLU A 58 22.07 -20.34 7.41
C GLU A 58 22.62 -19.26 8.36
N ASN A 59 23.53 -18.39 7.89
CA ASN A 59 24.09 -17.34 8.73
C ASN A 59 23.06 -16.26 9.05
N GLU A 60 22.23 -15.84 8.09
CA GLU A 60 21.16 -14.87 8.34
C GLU A 60 20.14 -15.39 9.35
N ILE A 61 19.82 -16.70 9.29
CA ILE A 61 18.97 -17.36 10.29
C ILE A 61 19.63 -17.34 11.67
N LEU A 62 20.92 -17.67 11.75
CA LEU A 62 21.65 -17.67 13.03
C LEU A 62 21.74 -16.29 13.67
N ASP A 63 21.92 -15.24 12.88
CA ASP A 63 22.00 -13.86 13.38
C ASP A 63 20.69 -13.44 14.08
N VAL A 64 19.54 -13.97 13.64
CA VAL A 64 18.24 -13.77 14.30
C VAL A 64 18.11 -14.65 15.54
N LEU A 65 18.53 -15.91 15.47
CA LEU A 65 18.40 -16.86 16.58
C LEU A 65 19.30 -16.49 17.78
N VAL A 66 20.53 -16.05 17.52
CA VAL A 66 21.54 -15.74 18.54
C VAL A 66 22.25 -14.43 18.19
N PRO A 67 21.65 -13.27 18.48
CA PRO A 67 22.28 -11.97 18.24
C PRO A 67 23.55 -11.80 19.09
N GLU A 68 24.49 -10.96 18.63
CA GLU A 68 25.82 -10.82 19.25
C GLU A 68 25.79 -10.48 20.75
N ASN A 69 24.75 -9.75 21.19
CA ASN A 69 24.56 -9.32 22.58
C ASN A 69 23.53 -10.16 23.35
N ALA A 70 23.21 -11.37 22.88
CA ALA A 70 22.26 -12.26 23.51
C ALA A 70 22.69 -12.63 24.94
N ASP A 71 21.73 -12.63 25.86
CA ASP A 71 21.95 -13.16 27.20
C ASP A 71 22.05 -14.70 27.18
N ALA A 72 22.44 -15.30 28.30
CA ALA A 72 22.63 -16.74 28.38
C ALA A 72 21.35 -17.52 28.06
N GLU A 73 20.17 -17.00 28.42
CA GLU A 73 18.89 -17.67 28.21
C GLU A 73 18.48 -17.64 26.74
N ALA A 74 18.61 -16.50 26.07
CA ALA A 74 18.39 -16.36 24.64
C ALA A 74 19.36 -17.24 23.84
N ILE A 75 20.63 -17.34 24.25
CA ILE A 75 21.58 -18.25 23.61
C ILE A 75 21.12 -19.71 23.75
N PHE A 76 20.69 -20.14 24.94
CA PHE A 76 20.21 -21.50 25.12
C PHE A 76 18.91 -21.78 24.33
N THR A 77 18.00 -20.81 24.19
CA THR A 77 16.81 -20.95 23.33
C THR A 77 17.20 -21.03 21.86
N GLY A 78 18.12 -20.19 21.41
CA GLY A 78 18.67 -20.25 20.05
C GLY A 78 19.41 -21.56 19.77
N MET A 79 20.04 -22.17 20.77
CA MET A 79 20.62 -23.51 20.67
C MET A 79 19.55 -24.59 20.48
N ASP A 80 18.43 -24.54 21.21
CA ASP A 80 17.29 -25.43 20.97
C ASP A 80 16.72 -25.24 19.55
N ALA A 81 16.62 -23.99 19.06
CA ALA A 81 16.20 -23.71 17.68
C ALA A 81 17.19 -24.25 16.63
N CYS A 82 18.50 -24.13 16.88
CA CYS A 82 19.53 -24.74 16.03
C CYS A 82 19.36 -26.26 15.95
N LEU A 83 19.02 -26.92 17.07
CA LEU A 83 18.74 -28.35 17.07
C LEU A 83 17.47 -28.69 16.28
N ALA A 84 16.39 -27.91 16.46
CA ALA A 84 15.15 -28.09 15.70
C ALA A 84 15.35 -27.92 14.19
N LEU A 85 16.25 -27.01 13.77
CA LEU A 85 16.62 -26.77 12.37
C LEU A 85 17.64 -27.77 11.82
N GLY A 86 18.35 -28.53 12.69
CA GLY A 86 19.39 -29.47 12.28
C GLY A 86 20.77 -28.82 12.09
N PHE A 87 20.98 -27.60 12.60
CA PHE A 87 22.26 -26.88 12.56
C PHE A 87 23.23 -27.39 13.64
N ILE A 88 23.50 -28.69 13.64
CA ILE A 88 24.31 -29.39 14.65
C ILE A 88 25.73 -28.81 14.80
N PRO A 89 26.46 -28.44 13.73
CA PRO A 89 27.79 -27.83 13.88
C PRO A 89 27.75 -26.50 14.64
N LYS A 90 26.72 -25.68 14.41
CA LYS A 90 26.53 -24.37 15.05
C LYS A 90 26.12 -24.52 16.51
N PHE A 91 25.21 -25.45 16.80
CA PHE A 91 24.89 -25.85 18.17
C PHE A 91 26.16 -26.23 18.96
N LYS A 92 27.04 -27.07 18.38
CA LYS A 92 28.30 -27.47 19.04
C LYS A 92 29.21 -26.27 19.28
N ALA A 93 29.36 -25.37 18.31
CA ALA A 93 30.15 -24.15 18.46
C ALA A 93 29.62 -23.25 19.59
N LEU A 94 28.29 -23.08 19.70
CA LEU A 94 27.65 -22.33 20.78
C LEU A 94 27.81 -23.03 22.13
N SER A 95 27.68 -24.36 22.18
CA SER A 95 27.85 -25.16 23.40
C SER A 95 29.28 -25.14 23.95
N LEU A 96 30.29 -24.83 23.11
CA LEU A 96 31.67 -24.64 23.56
C LEU A 96 31.90 -23.25 24.16
N ARG A 97 31.12 -22.25 23.74
CA ARG A 97 31.22 -20.86 24.21
C ARG A 97 30.44 -20.60 25.50
N GLN A 98 29.32 -21.31 25.70
CA GLN A 98 28.48 -21.22 26.89
C GLN A 98 28.62 -22.45 27.81
N LYS A 99 28.18 -22.35 29.08
CA LYS A 99 28.07 -23.54 29.96
C LYS A 99 27.22 -24.62 29.26
N SER A 100 27.64 -25.87 29.32
CA SER A 100 27.04 -27.04 28.65
C SER A 100 25.50 -26.99 28.62
N HIS A 101 24.93 -27.03 27.41
CA HIS A 101 23.49 -27.19 27.17
C HIS A 101 23.02 -28.57 27.67
N ASP A 102 21.76 -28.68 28.10
CA ASP A 102 21.21 -29.88 28.76
C ASP A 102 21.15 -31.11 27.84
N LEU A 103 21.09 -30.89 26.52
CA LEU A 103 21.16 -31.93 25.48
C LEU A 103 22.57 -32.28 24.98
N SER A 104 23.63 -31.53 25.32
CA SER A 104 24.97 -31.73 24.74
C SER A 104 25.51 -33.14 25.00
N TYR A 105 25.39 -33.63 26.24
CA TYR A 105 25.87 -34.97 26.59
C TYR A 105 25.12 -36.09 25.84
N ALA A 106 23.80 -35.95 25.68
CA ALA A 106 22.96 -36.95 25.04
C ALA A 106 23.15 -37.03 23.52
N LEU A 107 23.54 -35.91 22.90
CA LEU A 107 23.92 -35.84 21.49
C LEU A 107 25.27 -36.54 21.21
N GLU A 108 26.21 -36.48 22.16
CA GLU A 108 27.54 -37.07 21.99
C GLU A 108 27.62 -38.56 22.41
N ASN A 109 26.92 -38.92 23.48
CA ASN A 109 27.08 -40.24 24.13
C ASN A 109 25.85 -41.14 23.99
N GLY A 110 24.85 -40.70 23.22
CA GLY A 110 23.54 -41.34 23.18
C GLY A 110 22.72 -41.07 24.45
N GLY A 111 21.40 -41.25 24.36
CA GLY A 111 20.48 -41.05 25.49
C GLY A 111 19.26 -40.18 25.20
N LEU A 112 19.13 -39.64 23.98
CA LEU A 112 17.96 -38.86 23.57
C LEU A 112 16.65 -39.63 23.79
N GLN A 113 16.59 -40.94 23.47
CA GLN A 113 15.42 -41.79 23.75
C GLN A 113 15.03 -41.86 25.23
N ARG A 114 16.02 -41.85 26.12
CA ARG A 114 15.77 -41.88 27.58
C ARG A 114 15.24 -40.53 28.04
N ILE A 115 15.80 -39.42 27.55
CA ILE A 115 15.31 -38.06 27.85
C ILE A 115 13.89 -37.90 27.31
N ALA A 116 13.64 -38.27 26.05
CA ALA A 116 12.33 -38.33 25.42
C ALA A 116 11.25 -38.99 26.30
N ARG A 117 11.51 -40.23 26.76
CA ARG A 117 10.57 -40.98 27.61
C ARG A 117 10.30 -40.27 28.94
N MET A 118 11.31 -39.63 29.52
CA MET A 118 11.18 -38.90 30.78
C MET A 118 10.44 -37.56 30.62
N SER A 119 10.70 -36.84 29.52
CA SER A 119 10.07 -35.56 29.20
C SER A 119 8.59 -35.71 28.87
N ARG A 120 8.20 -36.77 28.14
CA ARG A 120 6.78 -37.05 27.83
C ARG A 120 5.90 -37.18 29.08
N LEU A 121 6.46 -37.65 30.19
CA LEU A 121 5.73 -37.90 31.44
C LEU A 121 5.57 -36.64 32.31
N ARG A 122 6.28 -35.55 32.00
CA ARG A 122 6.26 -34.30 32.78
C ARG A 122 5.50 -33.22 32.03
N LYS A 123 4.42 -32.70 32.62
CA LYS A 123 3.59 -31.63 32.02
C LYS A 123 4.38 -30.36 31.67
N GLU A 124 5.47 -30.09 32.39
CA GLU A 124 6.34 -28.92 32.20
C GLU A 124 7.42 -29.11 31.11
N SER A 125 7.44 -30.24 30.39
CA SER A 125 8.51 -30.60 29.45
C SER A 125 8.03 -30.78 28.00
N GLY A 126 6.86 -30.24 27.65
CA GLY A 126 6.28 -30.36 26.31
C GLY A 126 7.21 -29.92 25.18
N ILE A 127 7.84 -28.75 25.33
CA ILE A 127 8.79 -28.20 24.34
C ILE A 127 10.00 -29.12 24.16
N LEU A 128 10.60 -29.60 25.26
CA LEU A 128 11.75 -30.52 25.22
C LEU A 128 11.37 -31.85 24.58
N TRP A 129 10.16 -32.37 24.85
CA TRP A 129 9.68 -33.59 24.24
C TRP A 129 9.52 -33.43 22.72
N ILE A 130 8.88 -32.36 22.28
CA ILE A 130 8.69 -32.04 20.86
C ILE A 130 10.04 -31.84 20.15
N LEU A 131 10.96 -31.07 20.75
CA LEU A 131 12.31 -30.87 20.23
C LEU A 131 13.04 -32.21 19.98
N ILE A 132 12.94 -33.15 20.93
CA ILE A 132 13.57 -34.46 20.77
C ILE A 132 12.86 -35.27 19.66
N LYS A 133 11.53 -35.19 19.53
CA LYS A 133 10.81 -35.82 18.40
C LYS A 133 11.30 -35.29 17.06
N ILE A 134 11.38 -33.96 16.91
CA ILE A 134 11.88 -33.29 15.70
C ILE A 134 13.32 -33.75 15.38
N LEU A 135 14.20 -33.74 16.38
CA LEU A 135 15.60 -34.14 16.23
C LEU A 135 15.76 -35.63 15.86
N MET A 136 14.85 -36.49 16.32
CA MET A 136 14.89 -37.92 16.07
C MET A 136 14.08 -38.37 14.85
N ALA A 137 13.44 -37.44 14.13
CA ALA A 137 12.67 -37.77 12.94
C ALA A 137 13.60 -38.35 11.85
N GLU A 138 13.16 -39.45 11.24
CA GLU A 138 13.96 -40.19 10.25
C GLU A 138 13.89 -39.59 8.85
N ASN A 139 12.82 -38.85 8.56
CA ASN A 139 12.54 -38.22 7.27
C ASN A 139 11.73 -36.92 7.47
N ASP A 140 11.57 -36.17 6.39
CA ASP A 140 10.89 -34.87 6.40
C ASP A 140 9.40 -34.97 6.76
N GLU A 141 8.72 -36.05 6.38
CA GLU A 141 7.33 -36.33 6.74
C GLU A 141 7.15 -36.50 8.27
N LYS A 142 7.93 -37.39 8.91
CA LYS A 142 7.90 -37.55 10.38
C LYS A 142 8.36 -36.29 11.10
N ARG A 143 9.21 -35.49 10.47
CA ARG A 143 9.68 -34.21 11.02
C ARG A 143 8.56 -33.19 10.99
N PHE A 144 7.81 -33.11 9.89
CA PHE A 144 6.60 -32.30 9.77
C PHE A 144 5.57 -32.71 10.83
N ASP A 145 5.23 -33.99 10.95
CA ASP A 145 4.32 -34.50 11.99
C ASP A 145 4.76 -34.12 13.41
N SER A 146 6.07 -34.17 13.65
CA SER A 146 6.62 -33.80 14.96
C SER A 146 6.57 -32.30 15.22
N ILE A 147 6.63 -31.47 14.17
CA ILE A 147 6.48 -30.01 14.27
C ILE A 147 5.02 -29.65 14.55
N LEU A 148 4.04 -30.38 14.01
CA LEU A 148 2.61 -30.14 14.27
C LEU A 148 2.24 -30.23 15.76
N ASP A 149 2.97 -31.02 16.56
CA ASP A 149 2.77 -31.07 18.00
C ASP A 149 2.95 -29.70 18.69
N LEU A 150 3.67 -28.75 18.08
CA LEU A 150 3.82 -27.38 18.58
C LEU A 150 2.47 -26.64 18.61
N CYS A 151 1.57 -26.91 17.66
CA CYS A 151 0.25 -26.28 17.61
C CYS A 151 -0.61 -26.67 18.83
N HIS A 152 -0.38 -27.86 19.43
CA HIS A 152 -1.03 -28.25 20.70
C HIS A 152 -0.58 -27.40 21.90
N LEU A 153 0.53 -26.67 21.78
CA LEU A 153 1.04 -25.74 22.79
C LEU A 153 0.77 -24.28 22.43
N ASP A 154 -0.11 -24.01 21.46
CA ASP A 154 -0.38 -22.66 20.92
C ASP A 154 0.86 -22.02 20.26
N LEU A 155 1.78 -22.84 19.73
CA LEU A 155 3.02 -22.41 19.07
C LEU A 155 2.94 -22.56 17.54
N ASP A 156 1.79 -22.23 16.95
CA ASP A 156 1.55 -22.26 15.50
C ASP A 156 2.59 -21.43 14.71
N PHE A 157 3.06 -20.32 15.29
CA PHE A 157 4.11 -19.49 14.67
C PHE A 157 5.43 -20.23 14.56
N ASP A 158 5.86 -20.93 15.62
CA ASP A 158 7.10 -21.70 15.59
C ASP A 158 7.00 -22.86 14.59
N ALA A 159 5.83 -23.50 14.51
CA ALA A 159 5.56 -24.54 13.53
C ALA A 159 5.70 -24.00 12.10
N LEU A 160 5.03 -22.89 11.80
CA LEU A 160 5.08 -22.24 10.49
C LEU A 160 6.51 -21.86 10.09
N VAL A 161 7.27 -21.25 10.99
CA VAL A 161 8.66 -20.83 10.74
C VAL A 161 9.54 -22.06 10.44
N LEU A 162 9.43 -23.13 11.22
CA LEU A 162 10.18 -24.36 10.98
C LEU A 162 9.81 -24.99 9.64
N ILE A 163 8.52 -25.09 9.31
CA ILE A 163 8.03 -25.63 8.03
C ILE A 163 8.61 -24.84 6.86
N LYS A 164 8.54 -23.51 6.88
CA LYS A 164 9.07 -22.65 5.81
C LYS A 164 10.59 -22.75 5.67
N ILE A 165 11.35 -22.64 6.77
CA ILE A 165 12.83 -22.68 6.71
C ILE A 165 13.32 -24.04 6.22
N LEU A 166 12.71 -25.12 6.70
CA LEU A 166 13.10 -26.48 6.32
C LEU A 166 12.55 -26.88 4.94
N GLY A 167 11.56 -26.17 4.39
CA GLY A 167 10.95 -26.48 3.11
C GLY A 167 10.13 -27.77 3.16
N LEU A 168 9.35 -27.96 4.24
CA LEU A 168 8.57 -29.18 4.48
C LEU A 168 7.15 -29.13 3.90
N GLU A 169 6.76 -28.01 3.31
CA GLU A 169 5.48 -27.89 2.59
C GLU A 169 5.55 -28.68 1.27
N THR A 170 4.56 -29.53 1.06
CA THR A 170 4.37 -30.37 -0.11
C THR A 170 2.90 -30.28 -0.54
N GLU A 171 2.58 -30.76 -1.74
CA GLU A 171 1.18 -30.79 -2.20
C GLU A 171 0.25 -31.60 -1.28
N GLU A 172 0.78 -32.58 -0.55
CA GLU A 172 -0.02 -33.45 0.33
C GLU A 172 -0.40 -32.79 1.66
N ASN A 173 0.46 -31.92 2.21
CA ASN A 173 0.25 -31.29 3.51
C ASN A 173 -0.09 -29.78 3.42
N ARG A 174 -0.30 -29.26 2.20
CA ARG A 174 -0.58 -27.85 1.94
C ARG A 174 -1.78 -27.30 2.70
N GLU A 175 -2.87 -28.08 2.78
CA GLU A 175 -4.07 -27.68 3.53
C GLU A 175 -3.78 -27.51 5.03
N GLU A 176 -2.95 -28.37 5.59
CA GLU A 176 -2.55 -28.29 7.01
C GLU A 176 -1.66 -27.07 7.26
N VAL A 177 -0.73 -26.77 6.34
CA VAL A 177 0.10 -25.56 6.40
C VAL A 177 -0.75 -24.29 6.32
N GLU A 178 -1.76 -24.25 5.44
CA GLU A 178 -2.69 -23.13 5.35
C GLU A 178 -3.55 -22.95 6.61
N ILE A 179 -3.95 -24.05 7.27
CA ILE A 179 -4.63 -23.97 8.58
C ILE A 179 -3.71 -23.35 9.63
N ILE A 180 -2.45 -23.79 9.72
CA ILE A 180 -1.46 -23.24 10.67
C ILE A 180 -1.26 -21.75 10.38
N LYS A 181 -1.01 -21.40 9.12
CA LYS A 181 -0.86 -20.02 8.67
C LYS A 181 -2.09 -19.17 9.04
N GLY A 182 -3.30 -19.69 8.84
CA GLY A 182 -4.57 -19.10 9.26
C GLY A 182 -4.62 -18.82 10.77
N ASN A 183 -4.26 -19.79 11.60
CA ASN A 183 -4.23 -19.66 13.06
C ASN A 183 -3.25 -18.57 13.51
N VAL A 184 -2.07 -18.51 12.89
CA VAL A 184 -1.08 -17.46 13.18
C VAL A 184 -1.67 -16.08 12.82
N MET A 185 -2.25 -15.94 11.62
CA MET A 185 -2.85 -14.68 11.17
C MET A 185 -4.03 -14.23 12.04
N GLU A 186 -4.84 -15.15 12.54
CA GLU A 186 -5.99 -14.84 13.43
C GLU A 186 -5.52 -14.25 14.77
N ARG A 187 -4.38 -14.72 15.28
CA ARG A 187 -3.82 -14.28 16.57
C ARG A 187 -2.97 -13.02 16.45
N MET A 188 -2.41 -12.73 15.28
CA MET A 188 -1.61 -11.52 15.07
C MET A 188 -2.46 -10.25 15.23
N GLY A 189 -1.97 -9.32 16.06
CA GLY A 189 -2.63 -8.01 16.25
C GLY A 189 -2.34 -6.98 15.14
N ARG A 190 -1.52 -7.33 14.15
CA ARG A 190 -0.90 -6.43 13.16
C ARG A 190 -1.47 -6.66 11.76
N LYS A 191 -2.22 -5.69 11.23
CA LYS A 191 -2.98 -5.89 9.97
C LYS A 191 -2.05 -5.97 8.76
N GLU A 192 -1.02 -5.15 8.74
CA GLU A 192 -0.06 -5.04 7.64
C GLU A 192 0.77 -6.33 7.52
N LEU A 193 1.20 -6.92 8.63
CA LEU A 193 1.85 -8.24 8.64
C LEU A 193 0.90 -9.36 8.19
N VAL A 194 -0.36 -9.33 8.63
CA VAL A 194 -1.39 -10.29 8.17
C VAL A 194 -1.61 -10.16 6.67
N ASP A 195 -1.65 -8.93 6.14
CA ASP A 195 -1.81 -8.69 4.70
C ASP A 195 -0.60 -9.16 3.89
N LEU A 196 0.63 -9.07 4.42
CA LEU A 196 1.82 -9.67 3.80
C LEU A 196 1.74 -11.20 3.79
N MET A 197 1.21 -11.82 4.82
CA MET A 197 1.09 -13.28 4.87
C MET A 197 -0.04 -13.81 3.98
N LYS A 198 -1.12 -13.04 3.82
CA LYS A 198 -2.26 -13.42 2.95
C LYS A 198 -1.90 -13.36 1.47
N ASN A 199 -1.14 -12.33 1.09
CA ASN A 199 -0.80 -12.11 -0.31
C ASN A 199 0.57 -12.73 -0.59
N GLU A 200 0.76 -13.36 -1.74
CA GLU A 200 2.10 -13.65 -2.25
C GLU A 200 2.90 -12.32 -2.34
N PRO A 201 4.25 -12.34 -2.25
CA PRO A 201 5.03 -11.12 -2.30
C PRO A 201 4.65 -10.33 -3.53
N LYS A 202 4.01 -9.18 -3.29
CA LYS A 202 3.57 -8.29 -4.36
C LYS A 202 4.81 -7.91 -5.16
N ASP A 203 4.74 -8.09 -6.48
CA ASP A 203 5.76 -7.59 -7.38
C ASP A 203 6.03 -6.10 -7.08
N GLU A 204 7.27 -5.65 -7.31
CA GLU A 204 7.70 -4.29 -6.92
C GLU A 204 6.73 -3.23 -7.46
N PHE A 205 6.17 -3.43 -8.65
CA PHE A 205 5.21 -2.52 -9.25
C PHE A 205 3.89 -2.46 -8.47
N THR A 206 3.28 -3.61 -8.16
CA THR A 206 2.06 -3.68 -7.33
C THR A 206 2.29 -3.12 -5.93
N ARG A 207 3.47 -3.33 -5.32
CA ARG A 207 3.82 -2.74 -4.04
C ARG A 207 3.88 -1.20 -4.14
N LEU A 208 4.61 -0.66 -5.10
CA LEU A 208 4.69 0.79 -5.32
C LEU A 208 3.32 1.43 -5.61
N LEU A 209 2.42 0.68 -6.27
CA LEU A 209 1.03 1.10 -6.49
C LEU A 209 0.19 1.18 -5.20
N THR A 210 0.59 0.50 -4.11
CA THR A 210 -0.12 0.55 -2.82
C THR A 210 0.41 1.63 -1.86
N VAL A 211 1.70 1.98 -1.96
CA VAL A 211 2.33 2.98 -1.08
C VAL A 211 1.91 4.40 -1.44
N TYR A 212 1.83 5.31 -0.46
CA TYR A 212 1.53 6.72 -0.68
C TYR A 212 2.43 7.34 -1.77
N PRO A 213 1.88 8.16 -2.71
CA PRO A 213 2.64 8.67 -3.85
C PRO A 213 3.64 9.75 -3.42
N ILE A 214 4.89 9.32 -3.19
CA ILE A 214 6.07 10.17 -2.99
C ILE A 214 6.89 10.21 -4.26
N GLU A 215 7.81 11.17 -4.36
CA GLU A 215 8.58 11.42 -5.60
C GLU A 215 9.35 10.19 -6.07
N GLU A 216 10.01 9.46 -5.16
CA GLU A 216 10.81 8.28 -5.49
C GLU A 216 9.96 7.11 -6.01
N SER A 217 8.87 6.78 -5.31
CA SER A 217 7.97 5.69 -5.73
C SER A 217 7.25 6.01 -7.03
N ALA A 218 6.81 7.27 -7.19
CA ALA A 218 6.18 7.75 -8.41
C ALA A 218 7.13 7.69 -9.61
N LYS A 219 8.41 8.04 -9.42
CA LYS A 219 9.42 8.00 -10.48
C LYS A 219 9.67 6.56 -10.97
N LYS A 220 9.77 5.60 -10.04
CA LYS A 220 9.92 4.18 -10.37
C LYS A 220 8.69 3.65 -11.15
N LEU A 221 7.48 3.99 -10.70
CA LEU A 221 6.24 3.59 -11.38
C LEU A 221 6.16 4.14 -12.81
N VAL A 222 6.47 5.43 -12.99
CA VAL A 222 6.46 6.08 -14.29
C VAL A 222 7.51 5.47 -15.22
N ALA A 223 8.74 5.24 -14.72
CA ALA A 223 9.80 4.61 -15.49
C ALA A 223 9.38 3.20 -15.97
N HIS A 224 8.84 2.38 -15.06
CA HIS A 224 8.38 1.03 -15.40
C HIS A 224 7.31 1.03 -16.51
N LEU A 225 6.35 1.95 -16.44
CA LEU A 225 5.31 2.07 -17.48
C LEU A 225 5.85 2.59 -18.82
N ILE A 226 6.84 3.49 -18.79
CA ILE A 226 7.51 3.97 -20.00
C ILE A 226 8.30 2.84 -20.67
N ASP A 227 9.00 2.01 -19.89
CA ASP A 227 9.78 0.88 -20.41
C ASP A 227 8.89 -0.18 -21.09
N LEU A 228 7.63 -0.30 -20.64
CA LEU A 228 6.63 -1.18 -21.25
C LEU A 228 5.91 -0.55 -22.45
N PHE A 229 6.13 0.73 -22.75
CA PHE A 229 5.42 1.42 -23.81
C PHE A 229 5.85 0.90 -25.20
N PRO A 230 4.93 0.40 -26.04
CA PRO A 230 5.28 -0.14 -27.36
C PRO A 230 5.96 0.88 -28.26
N SER A 231 6.86 0.40 -29.12
CA SER A 231 7.59 1.27 -30.04
C SER A 231 6.65 1.89 -31.09
N SER A 232 7.01 3.05 -31.64
CA SER A 232 6.21 3.73 -32.67
C SER A 232 6.14 2.95 -33.99
N ASP A 233 7.04 2.00 -34.20
CA ASP A 233 7.11 1.21 -35.44
C ASP A 233 6.15 0.00 -35.40
N ASP A 234 5.68 -0.38 -34.21
CA ASP A 234 4.71 -1.44 -33.99
C ASP A 234 3.28 -0.90 -34.20
N ASN A 235 2.78 -1.05 -35.43
CA ASN A 235 1.45 -0.59 -35.87
C ASN A 235 0.38 -1.70 -35.85
N ASP A 236 0.60 -2.78 -35.10
CA ASP A 236 -0.43 -3.81 -34.94
C ASP A 236 -1.51 -3.39 -33.93
N VAL A 237 -2.65 -4.07 -33.99
CA VAL A 237 -3.82 -3.76 -33.14
C VAL A 237 -3.50 -3.95 -31.66
N GLU A 238 -2.62 -4.89 -31.34
CA GLU A 238 -2.23 -5.25 -29.97
C GLU A 238 -1.31 -4.19 -29.33
N SER A 239 -0.38 -3.64 -30.11
CA SER A 239 0.43 -2.47 -29.73
C SER A 239 -0.46 -1.26 -29.44
N GLU A 240 -1.45 -0.97 -30.28
CA GLU A 240 -2.38 0.14 -30.06
C GLU A 240 -3.23 -0.01 -28.80
N ILE A 241 -3.71 -1.23 -28.51
CA ILE A 241 -4.44 -1.53 -27.26
C ILE A 241 -3.51 -1.34 -26.06
N SER A 242 -2.26 -1.81 -26.16
CA SER A 242 -1.25 -1.71 -25.10
C SER A 242 -0.85 -0.26 -24.83
N LYS A 243 -0.61 0.54 -25.87
CA LYS A 243 -0.37 1.99 -25.75
C LYS A 243 -1.52 2.67 -25.02
N ARG A 244 -2.77 2.41 -25.43
CA ARG A 244 -3.96 2.98 -24.76
C ARG A 244 -4.08 2.56 -23.30
N ARG A 245 -3.75 1.31 -22.97
CA ARG A 245 -3.77 0.83 -21.59
C ARG A 245 -2.73 1.56 -20.74
N ILE A 246 -1.50 1.66 -21.24
CA ILE A 246 -0.40 2.32 -20.52
C ILE A 246 -0.63 3.82 -20.38
N THR A 247 -1.16 4.50 -21.40
CA THR A 247 -1.54 5.91 -21.27
C THR A 247 -2.60 6.12 -20.19
N CYS A 248 -3.62 5.25 -20.12
CA CYS A 248 -4.60 5.29 -19.03
C CYS A 248 -3.96 5.03 -17.67
N GLN A 249 -3.01 4.11 -17.56
CA GLN A 249 -2.26 3.85 -16.33
C GLN A 249 -1.45 5.06 -15.87
N LEU A 250 -0.76 5.75 -16.78
CA LEU A 250 -0.04 6.98 -16.48
C LEU A 250 -1.00 8.09 -16.02
N VAL A 251 -2.13 8.27 -16.68
CA VAL A 251 -3.16 9.24 -16.27
C VAL A 251 -3.72 8.92 -14.88
N PHE A 252 -3.96 7.65 -14.58
CA PHE A 252 -4.40 7.22 -13.26
C PHE A 252 -3.40 7.62 -12.17
N LEU A 253 -2.09 7.43 -12.42
CA LEU A 253 -1.09 7.79 -11.44
C LEU A 253 -1.06 9.31 -11.16
N LEU A 254 -1.27 10.15 -12.18
CA LEU A 254 -1.43 11.61 -12.01
C LEU A 254 -2.63 11.94 -11.11
N ALA A 255 -3.79 11.33 -11.41
CA ALA A 255 -5.02 11.56 -10.65
C ALA A 255 -4.87 11.07 -9.19
N ARG A 256 -4.21 9.93 -8.99
CA ARG A 256 -3.88 9.38 -7.67
C ARG A 256 -3.00 10.33 -6.86
N ALA A 257 -1.94 10.89 -7.47
CA ALA A 257 -1.06 11.83 -6.78
C ALA A 257 -1.80 13.09 -6.31
N ILE A 258 -2.72 13.62 -7.12
CA ILE A 258 -3.56 14.77 -6.73
C ILE A 258 -4.57 14.39 -5.65
N ALA A 259 -5.22 13.23 -5.76
CA ALA A 259 -6.18 12.76 -4.76
C ALA A 259 -5.54 12.65 -3.36
N SER A 260 -4.27 12.30 -3.33
CA SER A 260 -3.45 12.25 -2.11
C SER A 260 -2.96 13.61 -1.62
N GLY A 261 -3.28 14.71 -2.31
CA GLY A 261 -2.87 16.08 -1.97
C GLY A 261 -1.46 16.48 -2.43
N ASN A 262 -0.83 15.69 -3.30
CA ASN A 262 0.56 15.89 -3.72
C ASN A 262 0.65 16.40 -5.18
N ILE A 263 0.15 17.63 -5.41
CA ILE A 263 0.19 18.28 -6.73
C ILE A 263 1.61 18.41 -7.29
N HIS A 264 2.61 18.59 -6.42
CA HIS A 264 4.01 18.69 -6.85
C HIS A 264 4.46 17.40 -7.55
N VAL A 265 4.20 16.24 -6.93
CA VAL A 265 4.52 14.94 -7.52
C VAL A 265 3.73 14.73 -8.82
N ALA A 266 2.44 15.07 -8.88
CA ALA A 266 1.67 14.95 -10.12
C ALA A 266 2.29 15.76 -11.29
N LYS A 267 2.73 16.99 -11.04
CA LYS A 267 3.42 17.80 -12.05
C LYS A 267 4.77 17.21 -12.46
N GLN A 268 5.56 16.72 -11.51
CA GLN A 268 6.83 16.06 -11.79
C GLN A 268 6.66 14.79 -12.63
N MET A 269 5.67 13.97 -12.30
CA MET A 269 5.31 12.79 -13.08
C MET A 269 4.99 13.13 -14.53
N ASN A 270 4.18 14.17 -14.76
CA ASN A 270 3.92 14.66 -16.11
C ASN A 270 5.21 15.09 -16.83
N ASN A 271 6.18 15.67 -16.11
CA ASN A 271 7.46 16.08 -16.68
C ASN A 271 8.39 14.90 -17.03
N TRP A 272 8.38 13.83 -16.22
CA TRP A 272 9.19 12.63 -16.46
C TRP A 272 8.73 11.80 -17.66
N ILE A 273 7.45 11.93 -18.06
CA ILE A 273 6.92 11.23 -19.23
C ILE A 273 7.48 11.87 -20.52
N PRO A 274 8.10 11.09 -21.42
CA PRO A 274 8.60 11.57 -22.70
C PRO A 274 7.54 12.29 -23.53
N GLU A 275 7.94 13.33 -24.28
CA GLU A 275 7.01 14.14 -25.07
C GLU A 275 6.20 13.32 -26.10
N GLY A 276 6.80 12.28 -26.68
CA GLY A 276 6.11 11.36 -27.59
C GLY A 276 4.90 10.69 -26.92
N ILE A 277 5.10 10.15 -25.72
CA ILE A 277 4.03 9.50 -24.94
C ILE A 277 3.02 10.55 -24.45
N ARG A 278 3.47 11.74 -24.04
CA ARG A 278 2.55 12.83 -23.64
C ARG A 278 1.62 13.28 -24.77
N LYS A 279 2.09 13.27 -26.02
CA LYS A 279 1.25 13.60 -27.20
C LYS A 279 0.13 12.58 -27.41
N GLU A 280 0.40 11.31 -27.11
CA GLU A 280 -0.61 10.24 -27.13
C GLU A 280 -1.59 10.36 -25.95
N MET A 281 -1.09 10.69 -24.75
CA MET A 281 -1.92 10.88 -23.57
C MET A 281 -2.84 12.11 -23.69
N PHE A 282 -2.31 13.23 -24.19
CA PHE A 282 -2.97 14.53 -24.22
C PHE A 282 -2.76 15.23 -25.57
N PRO A 283 -3.49 14.85 -26.63
CA PRO A 283 -3.25 15.35 -27.97
C PRO A 283 -3.54 16.84 -28.15
N GLY A 284 -2.69 17.49 -28.96
CA GLY A 284 -2.88 18.86 -29.41
C GLY A 284 -2.87 19.88 -28.27
N ILE A 285 -3.93 20.68 -28.16
CA ILE A 285 -4.05 21.75 -27.17
C ILE A 285 -4.11 21.22 -25.72
N GLN A 286 -4.51 19.95 -25.53
CA GLN A 286 -4.60 19.34 -24.20
C GLN A 286 -3.24 19.33 -23.50
N MET A 287 -2.16 19.03 -24.23
CA MET A 287 -0.79 19.01 -23.68
C MET A 287 -0.41 20.34 -22.99
N SER A 288 -0.87 21.48 -23.54
CA SER A 288 -0.60 22.81 -22.97
C SER A 288 -1.50 23.17 -21.77
N ARG A 289 -2.49 22.33 -21.46
CA ARG A 289 -3.52 22.56 -20.43
C ARG A 289 -3.51 21.53 -19.30
N VAL A 290 -2.66 20.50 -19.37
CA VAL A 290 -2.54 19.47 -18.33
C VAL A 290 -2.24 20.10 -16.98
N GLU A 291 -1.20 20.94 -16.87
CA GLU A 291 -0.85 21.56 -15.58
C GLU A 291 -1.99 22.40 -14.99
N THR A 292 -2.68 23.17 -15.83
CA THR A 292 -3.86 23.94 -15.41
C THR A 292 -4.98 23.03 -14.93
N ALA A 293 -5.24 21.92 -15.62
CA ALA A 293 -6.25 20.95 -15.18
C ALA A 293 -5.87 20.32 -13.83
N LEU A 294 -4.59 19.96 -13.63
CA LEU A 294 -4.09 19.44 -12.35
C LEU A 294 -4.31 20.45 -11.21
N GLU A 295 -4.02 21.73 -11.45
CA GLU A 295 -4.22 22.81 -10.47
C GLU A 295 -5.69 23.05 -10.12
N LEU A 296 -6.58 23.01 -11.13
CA LEU A 296 -8.02 23.16 -10.90
C LEU A 296 -8.58 22.02 -10.06
N VAL A 297 -8.13 20.79 -10.31
CA VAL A 297 -8.54 19.62 -9.51
C VAL A 297 -8.03 19.73 -8.07
N ASP A 298 -6.75 20.08 -7.87
CA ASP A 298 -6.18 20.28 -6.52
C ASP A 298 -6.91 21.39 -5.74
N LEU A 299 -7.21 22.51 -6.41
CA LEU A 299 -7.96 23.61 -5.81
C LEU A 299 -9.38 23.18 -5.42
N ALA A 300 -10.06 22.42 -6.28
CA ALA A 300 -11.40 21.92 -6.02
C ALA A 300 -11.43 20.86 -4.91
N MET A 301 -10.38 20.01 -4.82
CA MET A 301 -10.20 19.05 -3.73
C MET A 301 -10.00 19.75 -2.39
N LYS A 302 -9.23 20.86 -2.36
CA LYS A 302 -9.01 21.67 -1.15
C LYS A 302 -10.23 22.48 -0.71
N ASN A 303 -11.08 22.89 -1.67
CA ASN A 303 -12.27 23.72 -1.43
C ASN A 303 -13.56 22.93 -1.72
N SER A 304 -13.69 21.74 -1.14
CA SER A 304 -14.78 20.79 -1.42
C SER A 304 -16.20 21.33 -1.19
N SER A 305 -16.35 22.40 -0.40
CA SER A 305 -17.60 23.11 -0.13
C SER A 305 -17.99 24.14 -1.20
N SER A 306 -17.03 24.69 -1.95
CA SER A 306 -17.29 25.73 -2.96
C SER A 306 -16.14 25.76 -3.98
N ILE A 307 -16.42 25.36 -5.23
CA ILE A 307 -15.45 25.47 -6.32
C ILE A 307 -15.41 26.92 -6.78
N ILE A 308 -14.44 27.68 -6.26
CA ILE A 308 -14.15 29.03 -6.75
C ILE A 308 -13.16 28.86 -7.89
N LEU A 309 -13.63 29.00 -9.13
CA LEU A 309 -12.75 29.07 -10.28
C LEU A 309 -11.99 30.41 -10.20
N PRO A 310 -10.65 30.42 -10.18
CA PRO A 310 -9.90 31.66 -10.25
C PRO A 310 -10.26 32.41 -11.54
N GLU A 311 -10.18 33.76 -11.52
CA GLU A 311 -10.30 34.62 -12.70
C GLU A 311 -9.16 34.33 -13.68
N MET A 312 -9.23 33.17 -14.32
CA MET A 312 -8.25 32.72 -15.29
C MET A 312 -8.77 33.11 -16.66
N GLN A 313 -8.06 34.02 -17.32
CA GLN A 313 -8.21 34.33 -18.76
C GLN A 313 -8.23 33.04 -19.62
N ILE A 314 -7.65 31.96 -19.12
CA ILE A 314 -7.62 30.62 -19.73
C ILE A 314 -9.03 30.04 -19.89
N LEU A 315 -9.97 30.37 -19.01
CA LEU A 315 -11.38 29.98 -19.10
C LEU A 315 -12.17 30.90 -20.02
N GLU A 316 -11.63 31.99 -20.57
CA GLU A 316 -12.34 32.81 -21.57
C GLU A 316 -12.29 32.17 -22.96
N ASN A 317 -11.21 31.43 -23.26
CA ASN A 317 -11.02 30.75 -24.53
C ASN A 317 -11.79 29.41 -24.60
N THR A 318 -12.72 29.31 -25.56
CA THR A 318 -13.55 28.11 -25.78
C THR A 318 -12.74 26.83 -26.03
N TRP A 319 -11.65 26.90 -26.80
CA TRP A 319 -10.80 25.73 -27.07
C TRP A 319 -10.06 25.26 -25.84
N SER A 320 -9.65 26.20 -25.00
CA SER A 320 -9.00 25.92 -23.72
C SER A 320 -9.96 25.23 -22.74
N ARG A 321 -11.20 25.75 -22.62
CA ARG A 321 -12.25 25.11 -21.80
C ARG A 321 -12.53 23.67 -22.24
N ARG A 322 -12.71 23.45 -23.55
CA ARG A 322 -12.93 22.11 -24.10
C ARG A 322 -11.75 21.17 -23.81
N ALA A 323 -10.53 21.65 -23.98
CA ALA A 323 -9.32 20.87 -23.69
C ALA A 323 -9.26 20.43 -22.23
N ILE A 324 -9.55 21.35 -21.30
CA ILE A 324 -9.59 21.05 -19.86
C ILE A 324 -10.66 20.00 -19.56
N ILE A 325 -11.88 20.16 -20.10
CA ILE A 325 -12.96 19.18 -19.92
C ILE A 325 -12.53 17.80 -20.42
N THR A 326 -11.88 17.70 -21.59
CA THR A 326 -11.42 16.40 -22.12
C THR A 326 -10.33 15.77 -21.24
N ILE A 327 -9.45 16.57 -20.62
CA ILE A 327 -8.46 16.05 -19.67
C ILE A 327 -9.15 15.50 -18.42
N LEU A 328 -10.14 16.23 -17.89
CA LEU A 328 -10.95 15.81 -16.75
C LEU A 328 -11.74 14.53 -17.02
N ASP A 329 -12.37 14.43 -18.20
CA ASP A 329 -13.07 13.22 -18.65
C ASP A 329 -12.09 12.03 -18.71
N THR A 330 -10.85 12.28 -19.15
CA THR A 330 -9.78 11.26 -19.20
C THR A 330 -9.35 10.81 -17.81
N PHE A 331 -9.28 11.73 -16.83
CA PHE A 331 -9.00 11.38 -15.43
C PHE A 331 -10.11 10.50 -14.87
N ARG A 332 -11.37 10.89 -15.07
CA ARG A 332 -12.53 10.09 -14.64
C ARG A 332 -12.50 8.70 -15.27
N PHE A 333 -12.21 8.62 -16.56
CA PHE A 333 -12.09 7.35 -17.27
C PHE A 333 -10.98 6.46 -16.66
N ALA A 334 -9.77 6.99 -16.49
CA ALA A 334 -8.63 6.23 -15.96
C ALA A 334 -8.87 5.68 -14.55
N ILE A 335 -9.61 6.42 -13.71
CA ILE A 335 -9.93 6.02 -12.32
C ILE A 335 -11.04 4.96 -12.27
N THR A 336 -12.00 5.03 -13.19
CA THR A 336 -13.16 4.12 -13.18
C THR A 336 -12.88 2.78 -13.85
N GLN A 337 -11.88 2.71 -14.72
CA GLN A 337 -11.51 1.48 -15.43
C GLN A 337 -10.54 0.61 -14.63
N LYS A 338 -10.68 -0.72 -14.75
CA LYS A 338 -9.77 -1.71 -14.15
C LYS A 338 -8.48 -1.86 -14.98
N ILE A 339 -7.63 -0.84 -14.91
CA ILE A 339 -6.42 -0.73 -15.74
C ILE A 339 -5.22 -1.58 -15.24
N PHE A 340 -5.18 -1.93 -13.95
CA PHE A 340 -4.10 -2.73 -13.33
C PHE A 340 -4.49 -4.19 -13.03
N GLY A 341 -5.62 -4.67 -13.55
CA GLY A 341 -6.17 -6.00 -13.27
C GLY A 341 -7.30 -5.98 -12.24
N ASP A 342 -7.87 -7.16 -11.95
CA ASP A 342 -9.02 -7.30 -11.06
C ASP A 342 -8.68 -7.13 -9.57
N ASP A 343 -7.41 -7.34 -9.20
CA ASP A 343 -6.96 -7.40 -7.80
C ASP A 343 -6.46 -6.07 -7.23
N PHE A 344 -6.29 -5.05 -8.08
CA PHE A 344 -5.85 -3.72 -7.64
C PHE A 344 -7.03 -2.74 -7.49
N HIS A 345 -7.31 -2.33 -6.26
CA HIS A 345 -8.33 -1.32 -5.98
C HIS A 345 -7.80 -0.23 -5.05
N VAL A 346 -7.84 1.02 -5.51
CA VAL A 346 -7.63 2.22 -4.68
C VAL A 346 -8.92 3.03 -4.71
N ASP A 347 -9.50 3.29 -3.55
CA ASP A 347 -10.71 4.10 -3.46
C ASP A 347 -10.36 5.57 -3.71
N LEU A 348 -10.65 6.02 -4.92
CA LEU A 348 -10.51 7.41 -5.36
C LEU A 348 -11.87 8.10 -5.53
N LYS A 349 -12.96 7.62 -4.90
CA LYS A 349 -14.32 8.19 -5.10
C LYS A 349 -14.40 9.70 -4.87
N ASN A 350 -13.59 10.22 -3.94
CA ASN A 350 -13.55 11.66 -3.65
C ASN A 350 -13.13 12.49 -4.88
N ILE A 351 -12.14 12.03 -5.66
CA ILE A 351 -11.68 12.79 -6.84
C ILE A 351 -12.69 12.71 -7.99
N ILE A 352 -13.39 11.58 -8.15
CA ILE A 352 -14.42 11.41 -9.20
C ILE A 352 -15.50 12.48 -9.05
N GLY A 353 -16.08 12.60 -7.85
CA GLY A 353 -17.14 13.59 -7.58
C GLY A 353 -16.65 15.03 -7.73
N VAL A 354 -15.39 15.31 -7.41
CA VAL A 354 -14.78 16.64 -7.61
C VAL A 354 -14.58 16.95 -9.09
N VAL A 355 -14.08 16.00 -9.87
CA VAL A 355 -13.90 16.11 -11.32
C VAL A 355 -15.24 16.37 -12.01
N GLU A 356 -16.30 15.65 -11.66
CA GLU A 356 -17.64 15.87 -12.22
C GLU A 356 -18.21 17.25 -11.89
N LYS A 357 -18.06 17.71 -10.64
CA LYS A 357 -18.47 19.07 -10.26
C LYS A 357 -17.70 20.14 -11.04
N LEU A 358 -16.41 19.93 -11.26
CA LEU A 358 -15.55 20.86 -12.00
C LEU A 358 -15.91 20.90 -13.49
N GLU A 359 -16.15 19.74 -14.11
CA GLU A 359 -16.65 19.65 -15.49
C GLU A 359 -17.95 20.42 -15.67
N ASN A 360 -18.91 20.23 -14.76
CA ASN A 360 -20.20 20.92 -14.79
C ASN A 360 -20.05 22.43 -14.60
N ALA A 361 -19.18 22.87 -13.68
CA ALA A 361 -18.89 24.28 -13.48
C ALA A 361 -18.34 24.93 -14.76
N ILE A 362 -17.34 24.32 -15.41
CA ILE A 362 -16.73 24.85 -16.63
C ILE A 362 -17.74 24.86 -17.80
N ARG A 363 -18.57 23.81 -17.93
CA ARG A 363 -19.64 23.76 -18.94
C ARG A 363 -20.70 24.85 -18.72
N ASN A 364 -21.05 25.14 -17.47
CA ASN A 364 -21.99 26.21 -17.14
C ASN A 364 -21.41 27.60 -17.43
N THR A 365 -20.13 27.82 -17.11
CA THR A 365 -19.41 29.05 -17.51
C THR A 365 -19.40 29.22 -19.03
N GLN A 366 -19.24 28.14 -19.80
CA GLN A 366 -19.33 28.19 -21.27
C GLN A 366 -20.71 28.67 -21.74
N LYS A 367 -21.80 28.12 -21.18
CA LYS A 367 -23.18 28.54 -21.53
C LYS A 367 -23.44 30.00 -21.20
N SER A 368 -23.02 30.46 -20.02
CA SER A 368 -23.20 31.86 -19.61
C SER A 368 -22.45 32.84 -20.53
N LEU A 369 -21.23 32.51 -20.95
CA LEU A 369 -20.44 33.34 -21.88
C LEU A 369 -20.97 33.32 -23.32
N GLU A 370 -21.47 32.17 -23.79
CA GLU A 370 -22.12 32.07 -25.10
C GLU A 370 -23.41 32.90 -25.13
N ASN A 371 -24.22 32.85 -24.07
CA ASN A 371 -25.43 33.65 -23.94
C ASN A 371 -25.13 35.15 -23.82
N TYR A 372 -24.07 35.55 -23.12
CA TYR A 372 -23.69 36.96 -22.97
C TYR A 372 -23.30 37.60 -24.31
N LYS A 373 -22.58 36.87 -25.17
CA LYS A 373 -22.24 37.35 -26.53
C LYS A 373 -23.45 37.49 -27.43
N ILE A 374 -24.43 36.58 -27.30
CA ILE A 374 -25.69 36.66 -28.05
C ILE A 374 -26.48 37.91 -27.65
N VAL A 375 -26.51 38.27 -26.36
CA VAL A 375 -27.19 39.48 -25.85
C VAL A 375 -26.49 40.76 -26.33
N GLU A 376 -25.15 40.79 -26.37
CA GLU A 376 -24.41 41.92 -26.96
C GLU A 376 -24.62 42.07 -28.47
N GLU A 377 -24.74 40.96 -29.20
CA GLU A 377 -24.92 40.97 -30.66
C GLU A 377 -26.38 41.20 -31.11
N SER A 378 -27.38 40.83 -30.31
CA SER A 378 -28.80 40.97 -30.68
C SER A 378 -29.41 42.32 -30.31
N GLY A 379 -28.74 43.13 -29.47
CA GLY A 379 -29.25 44.44 -29.02
C GLY A 379 -30.63 44.38 -28.36
N SER A 380 -31.08 43.20 -27.94
CA SER A 380 -32.40 42.93 -27.40
C SER A 380 -32.28 42.57 -25.93
N GLU A 381 -32.76 43.44 -25.06
CA GLU A 381 -33.09 43.13 -23.67
C GLU A 381 -34.30 42.15 -23.67
N GLU A 382 -34.06 40.87 -23.94
CA GLU A 382 -35.05 39.83 -23.63
C GLU A 382 -34.67 39.17 -22.29
N GLU A 383 -35.54 39.35 -21.30
CA GLU A 383 -35.51 38.67 -20.01
C GLU A 383 -35.54 37.16 -20.21
N PHE A 384 -34.50 36.46 -19.74
CA PHE A 384 -34.47 35.00 -19.75
C PHE A 384 -35.14 34.44 -18.49
N ASP A 385 -36.22 33.68 -18.68
CA ASP A 385 -36.91 32.89 -17.67
C ASP A 385 -36.08 31.63 -17.32
N VAL A 386 -35.62 31.58 -16.06
CA VAL A 386 -34.86 30.46 -15.50
C VAL A 386 -35.81 29.62 -14.65
N THR A 387 -36.63 28.77 -15.26
CA THR A 387 -37.53 27.87 -14.51
C THR A 387 -37.60 26.46 -15.09
N GLN A 388 -36.50 25.70 -15.08
CA GLN A 388 -36.50 24.22 -14.96
C GLN A 388 -35.18 23.77 -14.31
N THR A 389 -35.06 23.65 -12.98
CA THR A 389 -35.46 22.49 -12.16
C THR A 389 -35.29 22.82 -10.65
N PRO A 390 -35.92 22.09 -9.73
CA PRO A 390 -36.56 22.68 -8.54
C PRO A 390 -35.73 22.69 -7.23
N SER A 391 -36.27 23.50 -6.31
CA SER A 391 -36.11 23.56 -4.84
C SER A 391 -34.84 24.21 -4.27
N GLU A 392 -34.92 25.56 -4.25
CA GLU A 392 -34.48 26.55 -3.24
C GLU A 392 -34.14 26.07 -1.80
N PRO A 393 -33.39 26.86 -0.99
CA PRO A 393 -33.42 28.34 -0.93
C PRO A 393 -32.03 29.01 -0.93
N GLU A 394 -31.76 30.20 -1.44
CA GLU A 394 -32.54 31.37 -1.83
C GLU A 394 -32.25 31.71 -3.31
N SER A 395 -33.21 32.30 -4.02
CA SER A 395 -33.06 32.54 -5.45
C SER A 395 -32.01 33.63 -5.73
N ILE A 396 -31.02 33.28 -6.55
CA ILE A 396 -29.97 34.18 -7.09
C ILE A 396 -30.54 35.50 -7.66
N PRO A 397 -31.75 35.56 -8.26
CA PRO A 397 -32.37 36.81 -8.68
C PRO A 397 -32.57 37.83 -7.56
N GLU A 398 -33.01 37.43 -6.36
CA GLU A 398 -33.23 38.38 -5.24
C GLU A 398 -31.91 38.95 -4.69
N ILE A 399 -30.81 38.19 -4.77
CA ILE A 399 -29.48 38.63 -4.34
C ILE A 399 -28.92 39.65 -5.35
N LEU A 400 -29.12 39.41 -6.65
CA LEU A 400 -28.69 40.32 -7.70
C LEU A 400 -29.51 41.62 -7.72
N GLU A 401 -30.80 41.56 -7.42
CA GLU A 401 -31.66 42.75 -7.32
C GLU A 401 -31.29 43.62 -6.11
N LYS A 402 -31.03 43.01 -4.94
CA LYS A 402 -30.51 43.72 -3.76
C LYS A 402 -29.12 44.30 -3.96
N MET A 403 -28.25 43.66 -4.75
CA MET A 403 -26.94 44.21 -5.12
C MET A 403 -27.05 45.39 -6.09
N ALA A 404 -27.97 45.31 -7.06
CA ALA A 404 -28.23 46.38 -8.00
C ALA A 404 -28.81 47.63 -7.30
N GLU A 405 -29.73 47.46 -6.34
CA GLU A 405 -30.24 48.57 -5.53
C GLU A 405 -29.14 49.22 -4.67
N LYS A 406 -28.23 48.42 -4.09
CA LYS A 406 -27.08 48.91 -3.31
C LYS A 406 -26.08 49.70 -4.16
N LEU A 407 -25.83 49.25 -5.39
CA LEU A 407 -24.94 49.93 -6.34
C LEU A 407 -25.56 51.24 -6.86
N ARG A 408 -26.89 51.30 -7.02
CA ARG A 408 -27.61 52.54 -7.38
C ARG A 408 -27.64 53.57 -6.25
N ALA A 409 -27.48 53.14 -4.99
CA ALA A 409 -27.49 54.01 -3.82
C ALA A 409 -26.08 54.53 -3.40
N MET A 410 -25.01 54.08 -4.06
CA MET A 410 -23.63 54.49 -3.73
C MET A 410 -23.23 55.77 -4.48
N THR A 411 -22.81 56.79 -3.74
CA THR A 411 -22.24 58.02 -4.34
C THR A 411 -20.84 57.76 -4.92
N PRO A 412 -20.40 58.53 -5.93
CA PRO A 412 -19.13 58.28 -6.65
C PRO A 412 -17.89 58.13 -5.76
N GLU A 413 -17.85 58.81 -4.62
CA GLU A 413 -16.75 58.73 -3.64
C GLU A 413 -16.68 57.39 -2.87
N GLN A 414 -17.74 56.58 -2.91
CA GLN A 414 -17.79 55.26 -2.28
C GLN A 414 -17.33 54.13 -3.22
N LEU A 415 -17.22 54.39 -4.53
CA LEU A 415 -16.74 53.43 -5.53
C LEU A 415 -15.19 53.36 -5.62
N GLU A 416 -14.48 54.39 -5.12
CA GLU A 416 -13.01 54.44 -5.17
C GLU A 416 -12.30 53.83 -3.96
N LYS A 417 -13.02 53.42 -2.91
CA LYS A 417 -12.44 52.65 -1.80
C LYS A 417 -12.85 51.19 -1.91
N LYS A 418 -11.89 50.33 -2.32
CA LYS A 418 -12.02 48.86 -2.32
C LYS A 418 -12.85 48.36 -1.13
N PRO A 419 -14.00 47.69 -1.36
CA PRO A 419 -14.56 46.82 -0.36
C PRO A 419 -13.97 45.42 -0.51
N ALA A 420 -13.63 44.86 0.64
CA ALA A 420 -13.20 43.49 0.84
C ALA A 420 -14.21 42.46 0.29
N GLY A 421 -13.69 41.28 -0.05
CA GLY A 421 -14.40 40.20 -0.72
C GLY A 421 -15.77 39.83 -0.14
N LEU A 422 -16.62 39.37 -1.05
CA LEU A 422 -17.94 38.82 -0.77
C LEU A 422 -17.80 37.43 -0.13
N LYS A 423 -18.11 37.36 1.18
CA LYS A 423 -18.45 36.11 1.85
C LYS A 423 -19.93 35.82 1.61
N ILE A 424 -20.23 34.66 1.04
CA ILE A 424 -21.56 34.06 1.09
C ILE A 424 -21.44 32.85 2.00
N GLN A 425 -22.06 32.92 3.18
CA GLN A 425 -22.31 31.77 4.04
C GLN A 425 -23.67 31.20 3.66
N VAL A 426 -23.76 29.89 3.49
CA VAL A 426 -25.05 29.19 3.52
C VAL A 426 -24.89 27.97 4.44
N GLN A 427 -25.87 27.80 5.32
CA GLN A 427 -25.97 26.75 6.34
C GLN A 427 -26.14 25.36 5.76
#